data_AF-A0A370KZI8-F1
#
_entry.id   AF-A0A370KZI8-F1
#
_cell.length_a   1.000
_cell.length_b   1.000
_cell.length_c   1.000
_cell.angle_alpha   90.00
_cell.angle_beta   90.00
_cell.angle_gamma   90.00
#
_symmetry.space_group_name_H-M   'P 1'
#
loop_
_entity.id
_entity.type
_entity.pdbx_description
1 polymer ?
#
loop_
_entity_poly.entity_id
_entity_poly.type
_entity_poly.pdbx_seq_one_letter_code
_entity_poly.pdbx_strand_id
1 'polypeptide(L)'
;MTRILLVVQDKGGVGKSLTTRALAEAVPEAPVIEVDASQRLIELKERVTFFPMRADRAAIDLSGGKAARAEFDGVITAMQKATTPTIIDVGANTSASLMSVLGSLSAALTSLKIQLGVVVLVTAEPGALAEAPRLMMLAKPLTATRFLIENRLHGEVDAKSIAKIADGATVTTLAEHAMEDHAVAVLQAGGLASIPKLDIAKLIDRHGVALGSRVYADLTRLRADTMEAVLPAAKWLVG
;
A
#
# COMPACT_ATOMS: atom_id res chain seq x y z
N MET A 1 -5.49 16.49 -14.67
CA MET A 1 -5.10 15.07 -14.86
C MET A 1 -5.46 14.35 -13.59
N THR A 2 -6.14 13.21 -13.67
CA THR A 2 -6.46 12.41 -12.47
C THR A 2 -5.22 11.64 -12.07
N ARG A 3 -4.75 11.82 -10.83
CA ARG A 3 -3.61 11.06 -10.30
C ARG A 3 -4.10 9.81 -9.59
N ILE A 4 -3.52 8.67 -9.91
CA ILE A 4 -3.81 7.38 -9.27
C ILE A 4 -2.51 6.82 -8.73
N LEU A 5 -2.49 6.45 -7.45
CA LEU A 5 -1.32 5.91 -6.76
C LEU A 5 -1.55 4.43 -6.42
N LEU A 6 -0.74 3.54 -6.98
CA LEU A 6 -0.78 2.12 -6.68
C LEU A 6 0.17 1.80 -5.52
N VAL A 7 -0.27 1.03 -4.54
CA VAL A 7 0.56 0.45 -3.47
C VAL A 7 0.75 -1.03 -3.77
N VAL A 8 1.99 -1.41 -4.09
CA VAL A 8 2.27 -2.72 -4.70
C VAL A 8 3.40 -3.47 -4.00
N GLN A 9 3.25 -4.79 -3.94
CA GLN A 9 4.25 -5.79 -3.56
C GLN A 9 3.59 -7.18 -3.67
N ASP A 10 4.20 -8.11 -4.40
CA ASP A 10 3.64 -9.46 -4.57
C ASP A 10 3.77 -10.32 -3.31
N LYS A 11 4.76 -10.03 -2.46
CA LYS A 11 4.86 -10.66 -1.14
C LYS A 11 3.77 -10.12 -0.18
N GLY A 12 3.04 -11.04 0.46
CA GLY A 12 2.13 -10.71 1.57
C GLY A 12 2.87 -10.38 2.86
N GLY A 13 2.24 -9.65 3.78
CA GLY A 13 2.82 -9.33 5.10
C GLY A 13 3.78 -8.13 5.14
N VAL A 14 4.12 -7.53 4.01
CA VAL A 14 5.12 -6.44 3.94
C VAL A 14 4.63 -5.05 4.38
N GLY A 15 3.38 -4.91 4.82
CA GLY A 15 2.81 -3.62 5.23
C GLY A 15 2.05 -2.81 4.16
N LYS A 16 1.65 -3.40 3.02
CA LYS A 16 0.88 -2.67 1.96
C LYS A 16 -0.36 -1.96 2.50
N SER A 17 -1.24 -2.69 3.18
CA SER A 17 -2.47 -2.12 3.72
C SER A 17 -2.20 -1.10 4.84
N LEU A 18 -1.07 -1.22 5.56
CA LEU A 18 -0.63 -0.19 6.52
C LEU A 18 -0.26 1.11 5.77
N THR A 19 0.53 1.01 4.71
CA THR A 19 0.87 2.13 3.82
C THR A 19 -0.38 2.75 3.20
N THR A 20 -1.33 1.95 2.71
CA THR A 20 -2.60 2.44 2.16
C THR A 20 -3.42 3.18 3.21
N ARG A 21 -3.49 2.68 4.45
CA ARG A 21 -4.17 3.38 5.54
C ARG A 21 -3.55 4.75 5.81
N ALA A 22 -2.23 4.83 5.86
CA ALA A 22 -1.53 6.10 6.06
C ALA A 22 -1.78 7.06 4.89
N LEU A 23 -1.78 6.57 3.64
CA LEU A 23 -2.13 7.38 2.47
C LEU A 23 -3.58 7.88 2.54
N ALA A 24 -4.53 7.01 2.91
CA ALA A 24 -5.95 7.35 3.03
C ALA A 24 -6.22 8.33 4.17
N GLU A 25 -5.35 8.36 5.18
CA GLU A 25 -5.36 9.34 6.26
C GLU A 25 -4.72 10.67 5.84
N ALA A 26 -3.59 10.62 5.12
CA ALA A 26 -2.92 11.80 4.59
C ALA A 26 -3.73 12.51 3.49
N VAL A 27 -4.58 11.75 2.78
CA VAL A 27 -5.50 12.25 1.77
C VAL A 27 -6.93 11.78 2.09
N PRO A 28 -7.63 12.45 3.03
CA PRO A 28 -8.95 12.01 3.53
C PRO A 28 -10.04 11.91 2.45
N GLU A 29 -9.92 12.70 1.39
CA GLU A 29 -10.89 12.75 0.29
C GLU A 29 -10.59 11.75 -0.83
N ALA A 30 -9.44 11.07 -0.81
CA ALA A 30 -9.10 10.09 -1.83
C ALA A 30 -9.95 8.82 -1.65
N PRO A 31 -10.72 8.39 -2.67
CA PRO A 31 -11.26 7.04 -2.68
C PRO A 31 -10.14 6.01 -2.74
N VAL A 32 -10.43 4.82 -2.22
CA VAL A 32 -9.53 3.68 -2.21
C VAL A 32 -10.15 2.56 -3.03
N ILE A 33 -9.36 1.97 -3.91
CA ILE A 33 -9.70 0.74 -4.60
C ILE A 33 -8.86 -0.36 -3.97
N GLU A 34 -9.50 -1.40 -3.47
CA GLU A 34 -8.81 -2.56 -2.89
C GLU A 34 -8.93 -3.75 -3.84
N VAL A 35 -7.78 -4.32 -4.23
CA VAL A 35 -7.67 -5.41 -5.19
C VAL A 35 -6.97 -6.59 -4.53
N ASP A 36 -7.70 -7.48 -3.87
CA ASP A 36 -7.11 -8.60 -3.10
C ASP A 36 -8.07 -9.80 -3.07
N ALA A 37 -7.61 -10.94 -2.55
CA ALA A 37 -8.43 -12.13 -2.34
C ALA A 37 -9.42 -11.97 -1.17
N SER A 38 -9.17 -11.03 -0.26
CA SER A 38 -10.01 -10.73 0.89
C SER A 38 -9.98 -9.25 1.19
N GLN A 39 -11.12 -8.66 1.55
CA GLN A 39 -11.19 -7.26 1.96
C GLN A 39 -10.52 -7.06 3.32
N ARG A 40 -9.54 -6.14 3.40
CA ARG A 40 -8.73 -5.81 4.58
C ARG A 40 -8.94 -4.37 5.07
N LEU A 41 -9.43 -3.47 4.22
CA LEU A 41 -9.57 -2.03 4.53
C LEU A 41 -11.00 -1.65 4.94
N ILE A 42 -11.66 -2.54 5.69
CA ILE A 42 -13.09 -2.43 6.07
C ILE A 42 -13.38 -1.15 6.85
N GLU A 43 -12.42 -0.68 7.64
CA GLU A 43 -12.54 0.52 8.46
C GLU A 43 -12.72 1.81 7.65
N LEU A 44 -12.38 1.80 6.36
CA LEU A 44 -12.55 2.94 5.46
C LEU A 44 -13.98 3.02 4.87
N LYS A 45 -14.84 2.01 5.11
CA LYS A 45 -16.26 2.00 4.76
C LYS A 45 -16.49 2.35 3.27
N GLU A 46 -17.43 3.25 2.99
CA GLU A 46 -17.82 3.70 1.65
C GLU A 46 -16.67 4.31 0.82
N ARG A 47 -15.53 4.63 1.44
CA ARG A 47 -14.34 5.09 0.71
C ARG A 47 -13.66 3.96 -0.05
N VAL A 48 -13.87 2.70 0.32
CA VAL A 48 -13.24 1.53 -0.32
C VAL A 48 -14.20 0.86 -1.29
N THR A 49 -13.77 0.74 -2.55
CA THR A 49 -14.37 -0.17 -3.51
C THR A 49 -13.51 -1.42 -3.62
N PHE A 50 -14.05 -2.58 -3.20
CA PHE A 50 -13.33 -3.85 -3.20
C PHE A 50 -13.56 -4.64 -4.49
N PHE A 51 -12.47 -5.09 -5.12
CA PHE A 51 -12.44 -5.97 -6.28
C PHE A 51 -11.78 -7.30 -5.89
N PRO A 52 -12.56 -8.39 -5.76
CA PRO A 52 -12.01 -9.68 -5.37
C PRO A 52 -11.16 -10.29 -6.47
N MET A 53 -9.94 -10.69 -6.15
CA MET A 53 -9.04 -11.42 -7.04
C MET A 53 -8.93 -12.89 -6.65
N ARG A 54 -8.80 -13.78 -7.64
CA ARG A 54 -8.58 -15.20 -7.35
C ARG A 54 -7.13 -15.39 -6.92
N ALA A 55 -6.94 -15.90 -5.71
CA ALA A 55 -5.60 -16.14 -5.14
C ALA A 55 -4.79 -17.21 -5.90
N ASP A 56 -5.43 -18.02 -6.75
CA ASP A 56 -4.78 -19.17 -7.38
C ASP A 56 -4.15 -18.82 -8.75
N ARG A 57 -2.82 -18.59 -8.71
CA ARG A 57 -1.96 -18.43 -9.90
C ARG A 57 -2.14 -19.56 -10.92
N ALA A 58 -2.46 -20.79 -10.48
CA ALA A 58 -2.58 -21.93 -11.38
C ALA A 58 -3.72 -21.73 -12.40
N ALA A 59 -4.86 -21.20 -11.97
CA ALA A 59 -5.99 -20.92 -12.87
C ALA A 59 -5.71 -19.77 -13.85
N ILE A 60 -4.91 -18.78 -13.43
CA ILE A 60 -4.49 -17.63 -14.24
C ILE A 60 -3.58 -18.08 -15.38
N ASP A 61 -2.58 -18.91 -15.07
CA ASP A 61 -1.59 -19.43 -16.03
C ASP A 61 -2.25 -20.38 -17.06
N LEU A 62 -3.19 -21.21 -16.62
CA LEU A 62 -3.97 -22.13 -17.48
C LEU A 62 -4.80 -21.41 -18.56
N SER A 63 -5.19 -20.16 -18.34
CA SER A 63 -6.06 -19.39 -19.25
C SER A 63 -5.32 -18.63 -20.36
N GLY A 64 -3.98 -18.73 -20.43
CA GLY A 64 -3.16 -17.93 -21.36
C GLY A 64 -3.30 -16.42 -21.13
N GLY A 65 -3.62 -16.01 -19.89
CA GLY A 65 -3.76 -14.61 -19.46
C GLY A 65 -5.01 -13.88 -19.96
N LYS A 66 -5.92 -14.51 -20.72
CA LYS A 66 -7.19 -13.87 -21.14
C LYS A 66 -8.15 -13.71 -19.96
N ALA A 67 -8.34 -14.75 -19.15
CA ALA A 67 -9.20 -14.66 -17.97
C ALA A 67 -8.62 -13.67 -16.94
N ALA A 68 -7.30 -13.70 -16.75
CA ALA A 68 -6.59 -12.77 -15.86
C ALA A 68 -6.72 -11.30 -16.27
N ARG A 69 -6.79 -10.99 -17.58
CA ARG A 69 -7.07 -9.61 -18.05
C ARG A 69 -8.48 -9.17 -17.71
N ALA A 70 -9.47 -10.04 -17.97
CA ALA A 70 -10.87 -9.74 -17.68
C ALA A 70 -11.13 -9.52 -16.18
N GLU A 71 -10.36 -10.17 -15.29
CA GLU A 71 -10.44 -9.93 -13.85
C GLU A 71 -10.11 -8.49 -13.47
N PHE A 72 -9.28 -7.79 -14.26
CA PHE A 72 -8.92 -6.39 -14.02
C PHE A 72 -9.85 -5.38 -14.70
N ASP A 73 -10.80 -5.80 -15.54
CA ASP A 73 -11.68 -4.88 -16.28
C ASP A 73 -12.48 -3.98 -15.34
N GLY A 74 -12.94 -4.52 -14.20
CA GLY A 74 -13.63 -3.75 -13.17
C GLY A 74 -12.75 -2.66 -12.55
N VAL A 75 -11.51 -3.02 -12.20
CA VAL A 75 -10.50 -2.09 -11.65
C VAL A 75 -10.16 -1.00 -12.66
N ILE A 76 -9.90 -1.39 -13.91
CA ILE A 76 -9.59 -0.46 -15.01
C ILE A 76 -10.77 0.49 -15.25
N THR A 77 -12.01 -0.03 -15.27
CA THR A 77 -13.21 0.78 -15.40
C THR A 77 -13.35 1.78 -14.25
N ALA A 78 -13.04 1.38 -13.02
CA ALA A 78 -13.04 2.28 -11.86
C ALA A 78 -11.97 3.38 -12.00
N MET A 79 -10.76 3.03 -12.46
CA MET A 79 -9.70 4.00 -12.78
C MET A 79 -10.14 5.01 -13.83
N GLN A 80 -10.83 4.56 -14.89
CA GLN A 80 -11.37 5.44 -15.94
C GLN A 80 -12.42 6.41 -15.42
N LYS A 81 -13.25 5.98 -14.46
CA LYS A 81 -14.30 6.79 -13.83
C LYS A 81 -13.76 7.71 -12.72
N ALA A 82 -12.51 7.54 -12.30
CA ALA A 82 -11.94 8.33 -11.22
C ALA A 82 -11.84 9.81 -11.61
N THR A 83 -12.55 10.66 -10.88
CA THR A 83 -12.53 12.12 -11.05
C THR A 83 -11.69 12.83 -10.00
N THR A 84 -11.25 12.12 -8.95
CA THR A 84 -10.42 12.63 -7.86
C THR A 84 -9.18 11.77 -7.68
N PRO A 85 -8.13 12.28 -7.00
CA PRO A 85 -6.96 11.49 -6.68
C PRO A 85 -7.33 10.19 -5.97
N THR A 86 -6.89 9.05 -6.50
CA THR A 86 -7.34 7.71 -6.05
C THR A 86 -6.16 6.86 -5.60
N ILE A 87 -6.34 6.09 -4.52
CA ILE A 87 -5.35 5.12 -4.03
C ILE A 87 -5.79 3.71 -4.45
N ILE A 88 -4.87 2.87 -4.88
CA ILE A 88 -5.14 1.46 -5.18
C ILE A 88 -4.25 0.58 -4.29
N ASP A 89 -4.86 -0.17 -3.35
CA ASP A 89 -4.19 -1.22 -2.58
C ASP A 89 -4.20 -2.51 -3.40
N VAL A 90 -3.02 -3.00 -3.77
CA VAL A 90 -2.90 -4.22 -4.59
C VAL A 90 -2.39 -5.36 -3.73
N GLY A 91 -3.20 -6.40 -3.62
CA GLY A 91 -2.95 -7.61 -2.85
C GLY A 91 -1.71 -8.38 -3.29
N ALA A 92 -1.36 -9.38 -2.47
CA ALA A 92 -0.26 -10.28 -2.77
C ALA A 92 -0.51 -11.03 -4.11
N ASN A 93 0.57 -11.40 -4.80
CA ASN A 93 0.57 -12.12 -6.08
C ASN A 93 -0.15 -11.44 -7.26
N THR A 94 -0.69 -10.23 -7.08
CA THR A 94 -1.50 -9.50 -8.07
C THR A 94 -0.75 -8.32 -8.70
N SER A 95 0.29 -7.82 -8.00
CA SER A 95 0.96 -6.57 -8.32
C SER A 95 1.61 -6.59 -9.71
N ALA A 96 2.46 -7.57 -9.99
CA ALA A 96 3.14 -7.64 -11.29
C ALA A 96 2.13 -7.83 -12.44
N SER A 97 1.11 -8.67 -12.26
CA SER A 97 0.09 -8.95 -13.27
C SER A 97 -0.73 -7.71 -13.63
N LEU A 98 -1.25 -7.00 -12.62
CA LEU A 98 -1.99 -5.75 -12.84
C LEU A 98 -1.11 -4.71 -13.53
N MET A 99 0.13 -4.52 -13.07
CA MET A 99 1.06 -3.56 -13.68
C MET A 99 1.40 -3.89 -15.13
N SER A 100 1.57 -5.17 -15.48
CA SER A 100 1.77 -5.58 -16.87
C SER A 100 0.57 -5.25 -17.76
N VAL A 101 -0.66 -5.45 -17.26
CA VAL A 101 -1.88 -5.08 -17.98
C VAL A 101 -1.96 -3.57 -18.15
N LEU A 102 -1.72 -2.79 -17.09
CA LEU A 102 -1.69 -1.33 -17.17
C LEU A 102 -0.60 -0.82 -18.13
N GLY A 103 0.56 -1.48 -18.18
CA GLY A 103 1.61 -1.24 -19.16
C GLY A 103 1.11 -1.31 -20.60
N SER A 104 0.35 -2.36 -20.93
CA SER A 104 -0.26 -2.54 -22.25
C SER A 104 -1.34 -1.49 -22.58
N LEU A 105 -1.90 -0.84 -21.57
CA LEU A 105 -2.95 0.18 -21.69
C LEU A 105 -2.42 1.61 -21.50
N SER A 106 -1.11 1.80 -21.32
CA SER A 106 -0.48 3.10 -20.99
C SER A 106 -0.90 4.25 -21.92
N ALA A 107 -0.96 4.01 -23.23
CA ALA A 107 -1.39 5.01 -24.21
C ALA A 107 -2.87 5.42 -24.03
N ALA A 108 -3.75 4.47 -23.71
CA ALA A 108 -5.16 4.73 -23.45
C ALA A 108 -5.37 5.47 -22.11
N LEU A 109 -4.63 5.10 -21.07
CA LEU A 109 -4.66 5.81 -19.79
C LEU A 109 -4.18 7.27 -19.94
N THR A 110 -3.14 7.47 -20.75
CA THR A 110 -2.62 8.81 -21.06
C THR A 110 -3.64 9.65 -21.84
N SER A 111 -4.34 9.08 -22.83
CA SER A 111 -5.37 9.82 -23.57
C SER A 111 -6.57 10.21 -22.69
N LEU A 112 -6.85 9.41 -21.66
CA LEU A 112 -7.82 9.71 -20.61
C LEU A 112 -7.29 10.69 -19.54
N LYS A 113 -6.08 11.22 -19.71
CA LYS A 113 -5.43 12.16 -18.76
C LYS A 113 -5.28 11.57 -17.35
N ILE A 114 -5.12 10.25 -17.26
CA ILE A 114 -4.81 9.53 -16.03
C ILE A 114 -3.30 9.45 -15.90
N GLN A 115 -2.79 9.88 -14.75
CA GLN A 115 -1.38 9.84 -14.41
C GLN A 115 -1.17 8.83 -13.29
N LEU A 116 -0.32 7.83 -13.53
CA LEU A 116 -0.02 6.80 -12.54
C LEU A 116 1.23 7.14 -11.74
N GLY A 117 1.18 6.87 -10.44
CA GLY A 117 2.32 6.76 -9.55
C GLY A 117 2.30 5.39 -8.89
N VAL A 118 3.45 4.94 -8.40
CA VAL A 118 3.53 3.69 -7.66
C VAL A 118 4.35 3.85 -6.37
N VAL A 119 3.90 3.19 -5.32
CA VAL A 119 4.63 2.95 -4.09
C VAL A 119 4.96 1.46 -4.04
N VAL A 120 6.25 1.13 -4.12
CA VAL A 120 6.75 -0.23 -3.92
C VAL A 120 7.25 -0.36 -2.49
N LEU A 121 6.80 -1.39 -1.77
CA LEU A 121 7.36 -1.71 -0.45
C LEU A 121 8.49 -2.72 -0.60
N VAL A 122 9.58 -2.51 0.12
CA VAL A 122 10.68 -3.46 0.25
C VAL A 122 10.97 -3.74 1.72
N THR A 123 11.20 -5.00 2.05
CA THR A 123 11.57 -5.47 3.40
C THR A 123 12.79 -6.38 3.28
N ALA A 124 13.48 -6.66 4.38
CA ALA A 124 14.57 -7.63 4.40
C ALA A 124 14.13 -9.10 4.18
N GLU A 125 12.83 -9.41 4.20
CA GLU A 125 12.35 -10.74 3.82
C GLU A 125 12.76 -11.12 2.39
N PRO A 126 13.33 -12.31 2.16
CA PRO A 126 13.87 -12.71 0.86
C PRO A 126 12.89 -12.57 -0.32
N GLY A 127 11.62 -12.93 -0.10
CA GLY A 127 10.59 -12.85 -1.14
C GLY A 127 10.24 -11.42 -1.55
N ALA A 128 10.11 -10.50 -0.58
CA ALA A 128 9.83 -9.10 -0.87
C ALA A 128 11.03 -8.40 -1.52
N LEU A 129 12.24 -8.71 -1.02
CA LEU A 129 13.49 -8.15 -1.52
C LEU A 129 13.76 -8.58 -2.97
N ALA A 130 13.48 -9.84 -3.30
CA ALA A 130 13.68 -10.38 -4.66
C ALA A 130 12.68 -9.82 -5.69
N GLU A 131 11.42 -9.55 -5.30
CA GLU A 131 10.38 -9.07 -6.22
C GLU A 131 10.43 -7.53 -6.43
N ALA A 132 10.91 -6.75 -5.46
CA ALA A 132 10.94 -5.29 -5.55
C ALA A 132 11.63 -4.75 -6.82
N PRO A 133 12.81 -5.24 -7.27
CA PRO A 133 13.42 -4.81 -8.53
C PRO A 133 12.50 -4.99 -9.75
N ARG A 134 11.78 -6.12 -9.82
CA ARG A 134 10.88 -6.42 -10.93
C ARG A 134 9.71 -5.44 -10.97
N LEU A 135 9.12 -5.13 -9.83
CA LEU A 135 8.03 -4.15 -9.72
C LEU A 135 8.51 -2.74 -10.11
N MET A 136 9.69 -2.33 -9.64
CA MET A 136 10.28 -1.03 -10.00
C MET A 136 10.59 -0.91 -11.49
N MET A 137 11.00 -2.01 -12.13
CA MET A 137 11.22 -2.09 -13.57
C MET A 137 9.90 -1.99 -14.36
N LEU A 138 8.86 -2.72 -13.95
CA LEU A 138 7.53 -2.65 -14.57
C LEU A 138 6.92 -1.24 -14.43
N ALA A 139 7.18 -0.56 -13.32
CA ALA A 139 6.68 0.79 -13.07
C ALA A 139 7.33 1.84 -13.97
N LYS A 140 8.63 1.73 -14.24
CA LYS A 140 9.45 2.77 -14.89
C LYS A 140 8.84 3.31 -16.20
N PRO A 141 8.39 2.48 -17.16
CA PRO A 141 7.76 2.99 -18.39
C PRO A 141 6.28 3.37 -18.21
N LEU A 142 5.64 2.94 -17.13
CA LEU A 142 4.20 3.07 -16.89
C LEU A 142 3.82 4.32 -16.09
N THR A 143 4.66 4.71 -15.12
CA THR A 143 4.32 5.70 -14.10
C THR A 143 5.06 7.01 -14.30
N ALA A 144 4.41 8.12 -13.95
CA ALA A 144 5.06 9.43 -13.93
C ALA A 144 5.99 9.62 -12.73
N THR A 145 5.78 8.87 -11.64
CA THR A 145 6.67 8.87 -10.48
C THR A 145 6.67 7.51 -9.81
N ARG A 146 7.77 7.20 -9.11
CA ARG A 146 7.97 5.98 -8.34
C ARG A 146 8.44 6.35 -6.94
N PHE A 147 7.89 5.66 -5.94
CA PHE A 147 8.29 5.73 -4.54
C PHE A 147 8.70 4.34 -4.07
N LEU A 148 9.76 4.27 -3.27
CA LEU A 148 10.19 3.06 -2.60
C LEU A 148 10.13 3.30 -1.10
N ILE A 149 9.37 2.48 -0.38
CA ILE A 149 9.35 2.49 1.08
C ILE A 149 10.15 1.29 1.56
N GLU A 150 11.28 1.53 2.20
CA GLU A 150 11.98 0.52 2.99
C GLU A 150 11.19 0.32 4.29
N ASN A 151 10.47 -0.79 4.41
CA ASN A 151 9.80 -1.17 5.64
C ASN A 151 10.70 -2.13 6.44
N ARG A 152 11.22 -1.65 7.57
CA ARG A 152 12.16 -2.36 8.43
C ARG A 152 11.49 -3.33 9.41
N LEU A 153 10.23 -3.69 9.21
CA LEU A 153 9.50 -4.70 10.00
C LEU A 153 10.28 -6.01 10.21
N HIS A 154 11.14 -6.38 9.27
CA HIS A 154 11.96 -7.60 9.32
C HIS A 154 13.46 -7.31 9.33
N GLY A 155 13.84 -6.12 9.82
CA GLY A 155 15.21 -5.62 9.79
C GLY A 155 15.51 -4.75 8.58
N GLU A 156 16.72 -4.17 8.61
CA GLU A 156 17.20 -3.24 7.59
C GLU A 156 17.59 -3.96 6.30
N VAL A 157 17.41 -3.28 5.18
CA VAL A 157 17.95 -3.71 3.89
C VAL A 157 19.26 -2.98 3.65
N ASP A 158 20.27 -3.69 3.15
CA ASP A 158 21.55 -3.08 2.78
C ASP A 158 21.34 -1.86 1.85
N ALA A 159 21.99 -0.74 2.21
CA ALA A 159 21.78 0.55 1.55
C ALA A 159 22.13 0.53 0.05
N LYS A 160 23.12 -0.29 -0.37
CA LYS A 160 23.45 -0.44 -1.80
C LYS A 160 22.34 -1.17 -2.54
N SER A 161 21.74 -2.16 -1.90
CA SER A 161 20.58 -2.88 -2.42
C SER A 161 19.38 -1.94 -2.57
N ILE A 162 19.07 -1.12 -1.57
CA ILE A 162 18.02 -0.07 -1.67
C ILE A 162 18.30 0.89 -2.82
N ALA A 163 19.51 1.45 -2.91
CA ALA A 163 19.86 2.38 -3.98
C ALA A 163 19.70 1.76 -5.38
N LYS A 164 20.09 0.48 -5.53
CA LYS A 164 19.92 -0.27 -6.78
C LYS A 164 18.45 -0.52 -7.12
N ILE A 165 17.65 -0.91 -6.14
CA ILE A 165 16.20 -1.19 -6.32
C ILE A 165 15.45 0.10 -6.66
N ALA A 166 15.77 1.20 -5.98
CA ALA A 166 15.10 2.48 -6.14
C ALA A 166 15.23 3.03 -7.56
N ASP A 167 16.40 2.89 -8.20
CA ASP A 167 16.62 3.28 -9.60
C ASP A 167 16.07 4.68 -9.92
N GLY A 168 16.35 5.66 -9.04
CA GLY A 168 15.89 7.05 -9.18
C GLY A 168 14.49 7.36 -8.64
N ALA A 169 13.82 6.40 -7.99
CA ALA A 169 12.63 6.65 -7.18
C ALA A 169 12.94 7.44 -5.90
N THR A 170 11.94 8.14 -5.38
CA THR A 170 12.03 8.73 -4.03
C THR A 170 11.98 7.61 -3.00
N VAL A 171 12.99 7.56 -2.12
CA VAL A 171 13.09 6.56 -1.06
C VAL A 171 12.69 7.17 0.27
N THR A 172 11.83 6.46 1.01
CA THR A 172 11.57 6.72 2.43
C THR A 172 11.73 5.43 3.22
N THR A 173 11.80 5.56 4.54
CA THR A 173 11.99 4.43 5.45
C THR A 173 10.89 4.46 6.49
N LEU A 174 10.32 3.29 6.78
CA LEU A 174 9.53 3.02 7.97
C LEU A 174 10.39 2.20 8.92
N ALA A 175 10.67 2.76 10.09
CA ALA A 175 11.49 2.11 11.12
C ALA A 175 10.85 0.81 11.62
N GLU A 176 11.65 -0.04 12.24
CA GLU A 176 11.13 -1.22 12.93
C GLU A 176 10.37 -0.79 14.19
N HIS A 177 9.16 -1.33 14.38
CA HIS A 177 8.37 -1.11 15.58
C HIS A 177 8.16 -2.43 16.32
N ALA A 178 8.96 -2.65 17.36
CA ALA A 178 8.63 -3.64 18.38
C ALA A 178 7.51 -3.08 19.25
N MET A 179 6.32 -3.69 19.18
CA MET A 179 5.12 -3.27 19.91
C MET A 179 4.66 -4.37 20.85
N GLU A 180 4.03 -3.97 21.96
CA GLU A 180 3.31 -4.87 22.84
C GLU A 180 2.16 -5.58 22.06
N ASP A 181 1.87 -6.85 22.37
CA ASP A 181 0.81 -7.62 21.70
C ASP A 181 -0.56 -6.92 21.77
N HIS A 182 -0.81 -6.20 22.87
CA HIS A 182 -2.02 -5.41 23.05
C HIS A 182 -2.10 -4.23 22.06
N ALA A 183 -0.98 -3.59 21.73
CA ALA A 183 -0.94 -2.55 20.70
C ALA A 183 -1.22 -3.16 19.33
N VAL A 184 -0.65 -4.33 19.01
CA VAL A 184 -0.94 -5.06 17.78
C VAL A 184 -2.43 -5.36 17.65
N ALA A 185 -3.07 -5.85 18.72
CA ALA A 185 -4.51 -6.14 18.74
C ALA A 185 -5.37 -4.89 18.49
N VAL A 186 -5.02 -3.75 19.10
CA VAL A 186 -5.69 -2.47 18.87
C VAL A 186 -5.55 -2.03 17.41
N LEU A 187 -4.33 -2.11 16.85
CA LEU A 187 -4.06 -1.77 15.47
C LEU A 187 -4.85 -2.66 14.49
N GLN A 188 -4.93 -3.96 14.76
CA GLN A 188 -5.69 -4.89 13.93
C GLN A 188 -7.21 -4.63 13.97
N ALA A 189 -7.74 -4.24 15.13
CA ALA A 189 -9.17 -3.99 15.31
C ALA A 189 -9.64 -2.65 14.72
N GLY A 190 -8.83 -1.60 14.82
CA GLY A 190 -9.24 -0.23 14.47
C GLY A 190 -8.48 0.43 13.32
N GLY A 191 -7.37 -0.17 12.86
CA GLY A 191 -6.46 0.45 11.90
C GLY A 191 -5.81 1.75 12.41
N LEU A 192 -5.01 2.39 11.55
CA LEU A 192 -4.32 3.65 11.88
C LEU A 192 -5.29 4.78 12.26
N ALA A 193 -6.44 4.86 11.58
CA ALA A 193 -7.44 5.92 11.78
C ALA A 193 -8.10 5.90 13.17
N SER A 194 -7.97 4.80 13.93
CA SER A 194 -8.47 4.71 15.31
C SER A 194 -7.52 5.34 16.33
N ILE A 195 -6.24 5.42 16.02
CA ILE A 195 -5.18 5.83 16.95
C ILE A 195 -5.40 7.24 17.51
N PRO A 196 -5.77 8.26 16.70
CA PRO A 196 -6.05 9.60 17.22
C PRO A 196 -7.24 9.68 18.18
N LYS A 197 -8.08 8.65 18.22
CA LYS A 197 -9.30 8.58 19.05
C LYS A 197 -9.07 7.75 20.33
N LEU A 198 -7.86 7.24 20.54
CA LEU A 198 -7.53 6.47 21.72
C LEU A 198 -7.56 7.34 22.96
N ASP A 199 -8.23 6.84 23.97
CA ASP A 199 -8.30 7.46 25.28
C ASP A 199 -7.25 6.80 26.18
N ILE A 200 -6.17 7.53 26.45
CA ILE A 200 -5.07 7.04 27.29
C ILE A 200 -5.55 6.71 28.71
N ALA A 201 -6.52 7.44 29.26
CA ALA A 201 -7.04 7.17 30.59
C ALA A 201 -7.77 5.82 30.64
N LYS A 202 -8.54 5.48 29.59
CA LYS A 202 -9.18 4.17 29.47
C LYS A 202 -8.19 3.03 29.27
N LEU A 203 -7.11 3.26 28.51
CA LEU A 203 -6.04 2.27 28.37
C LEU A 203 -5.34 2.02 29.70
N ILE A 204 -5.07 3.08 30.46
CA ILE A 204 -4.47 3.01 31.80
C ILE A 204 -5.39 2.31 32.80
N ASP A 205 -6.68 2.64 32.81
CA ASP A 205 -7.67 2.00 33.69
C ASP A 205 -7.76 0.48 33.42
N ARG A 206 -7.75 0.09 32.14
CA ARG A 206 -7.88 -1.31 31.74
C ARG A 206 -6.60 -2.14 31.94
N HIS A 207 -5.43 -1.56 31.69
CA HIS A 207 -4.16 -2.30 31.58
C HIS A 207 -3.12 -1.88 32.62
N GLY A 208 -3.42 -0.90 33.47
CA GLY A 208 -2.48 -0.26 34.37
C GLY A 208 -1.64 0.82 33.67
N VAL A 209 -1.08 1.73 34.47
CA VAL A 209 -0.34 2.92 34.00
C VAL A 209 0.80 2.55 33.04
N ALA A 210 1.61 1.56 33.41
CA ALA A 210 2.82 1.22 32.66
C ALA A 210 2.49 0.62 31.27
N LEU A 211 1.64 -0.40 31.21
CA LEU A 211 1.29 -1.05 29.94
C LEU A 211 0.41 -0.15 29.07
N GLY A 212 -0.60 0.52 29.66
CA GLY A 212 -1.48 1.43 28.93
C GLY A 212 -0.70 2.58 28.27
N SER A 213 0.28 3.15 28.96
CA SER A 213 1.13 4.21 28.41
C SER A 213 2.04 3.72 27.28
N ARG A 214 2.64 2.52 27.40
CA ARG A 214 3.48 1.94 26.34
C ARG A 214 2.67 1.65 25.08
N VAL A 215 1.50 1.02 25.22
CA VAL A 215 0.58 0.76 24.09
C VAL A 215 0.21 2.05 23.36
N TYR A 216 -0.16 3.09 24.10
CA TYR A 216 -0.49 4.39 23.51
C TYR A 216 0.70 5.02 22.78
N ALA A 217 1.89 5.00 23.39
CA ALA A 217 3.11 5.55 22.81
C ALA A 217 3.52 4.80 21.54
N ASP A 218 3.48 3.46 21.56
CA ASP A 218 3.82 2.62 20.42
C ASP A 218 2.93 2.88 19.21
N LEU A 219 1.60 2.92 19.43
CA LEU A 219 0.63 3.21 18.37
C LEU A 219 0.79 4.63 17.82
N THR A 220 0.98 5.62 18.70
CA THR A 220 1.17 7.02 18.30
C THR A 220 2.42 7.17 17.44
N ARG A 221 3.53 6.54 17.85
CA ARG A 221 4.81 6.54 17.14
C ARG A 221 4.69 5.83 15.78
N LEU A 222 4.14 4.62 15.74
CA LEU A 222 3.92 3.89 14.49
C LEU A 222 3.11 4.73 13.49
N ARG A 223 2.03 5.36 13.95
CA ARG A 223 1.22 6.24 13.09
C ARG A 223 2.05 7.39 12.55
N ALA A 224 2.78 8.11 13.40
CA ALA A 224 3.60 9.24 12.97
C ALA A 224 4.64 8.82 11.92
N ASP A 225 5.38 7.75 12.18
CA ASP A 225 6.46 7.28 11.31
C ASP A 225 5.89 6.75 9.97
N THR A 226 4.74 6.06 10.00
CA THR A 226 4.07 5.62 8.76
C THR A 226 3.58 6.81 7.95
N MET A 227 3.00 7.83 8.59
CA MET A 227 2.54 9.06 7.94
C MET A 227 3.69 9.84 7.30
N GLU A 228 4.84 9.89 7.97
CA GLU A 228 6.07 10.48 7.43
C GLU A 228 6.58 9.71 6.21
N ALA A 229 6.64 8.38 6.30
CA ALA A 229 7.11 7.53 5.21
C ALA A 229 6.29 7.69 3.92
N VAL A 230 4.97 7.90 4.02
CA VAL A 230 4.09 8.06 2.85
C VAL A 230 3.97 9.50 2.35
N LEU A 231 4.48 10.48 3.10
CA LEU A 231 4.27 11.91 2.84
C LEU A 231 4.66 12.34 1.40
N PRO A 232 5.80 11.91 0.82
CA PRO A 232 6.13 12.28 -0.56
C PRO A 232 5.11 11.77 -1.57
N ALA A 233 4.61 10.54 -1.38
CA ALA A 233 3.63 9.93 -2.26
C ALA A 233 2.25 10.59 -2.10
N ALA A 234 1.85 10.92 -0.87
CA ALA A 234 0.62 11.67 -0.59
C ALA A 234 0.62 13.06 -1.23
N LYS A 235 1.73 13.81 -1.09
CA LYS A 235 1.89 15.13 -1.72
C LYS A 235 1.78 15.04 -3.25
N TRP A 236 2.47 14.07 -3.85
CA TRP A 236 2.34 13.86 -5.28
C TRP A 236 0.92 13.47 -5.69
N LEU A 237 0.19 12.69 -4.89
CA LEU A 237 -1.16 12.28 -5.26
C LEU A 237 -2.11 13.48 -5.42
N VAL A 238 -1.99 14.51 -4.58
CA VAL A 238 -2.98 15.60 -4.53
C VAL A 238 -2.69 16.81 -5.41
N GLY A 239 -1.45 17.08 -5.81
CA GLY A 239 -1.16 18.28 -6.60
C GLY A 239 0.16 18.93 -6.29
#